data_AF-A0A6G1YQW2-F1
#
_entry.id   AF-A0A6G1YQW2-F1
#
_cell.length_a   1.000
_cell.length_b   1.000
_cell.length_c   1.000
_cell.angle_alpha   90.00
_cell.angle_beta   90.00
_cell.angle_gamma   90.00
#
_symmetry.space_group_name_H-M   'P 1'
#
loop_
_entity.id
_entity.type
_entity.pdbx_description
1 polymer ?
#
loop_
_entity_poly.entity_id
_entity_poly.type
_entity_poly.pdbx_seq_one_letter_code
_entity_poly.pdbx_strand_id
1 'polypeptide(L)' 'MGGRKRKTITRPQRKTRSTQGRCPKCSTIVKFLVTGPVGKEIYECTGCMTKFPIDEL' A
#
# COMPACT_ATOMS: atom_id res chain seq x y z
N MET A 1 17.66 -35.95 -19.59
CA MET A 1 17.71 -35.06 -18.42
C MET A 1 17.58 -33.61 -18.88
N GLY A 2 16.37 -33.05 -18.93
CA GLY A 2 16.11 -31.69 -19.43
C GLY A 2 15.75 -30.73 -18.30
N GLY A 3 16.71 -29.90 -17.87
CA GLY A 3 16.52 -28.91 -16.82
C GLY A 3 15.60 -27.77 -17.27
N ARG A 4 14.37 -27.77 -16.77
CA ARG A 4 13.35 -26.74 -17.04
C ARG A 4 13.69 -25.46 -16.25
N LYS A 5 14.39 -24.51 -16.88
CA LYS A 5 14.65 -23.17 -16.33
C LYS A 5 13.31 -22.47 -16.01
N ARG A 6 12.95 -22.42 -14.72
CA ARG A 6 11.87 -21.56 -14.21
C ARG A 6 12.32 -20.11 -14.39
N LYS A 7 11.78 -19.41 -15.39
CA LYS A 7 11.84 -17.94 -15.48
C LYS A 7 11.06 -17.38 -14.31
N THR A 8 11.75 -16.98 -13.24
CA THR A 8 11.15 -16.17 -12.18
C THR A 8 10.82 -14.82 -12.79
N ILE A 9 9.55 -14.63 -13.15
CA ILE A 9 9.04 -13.35 -13.64
C ILE A 9 9.19 -12.37 -12.49
N THR A 10 10.23 -11.53 -12.52
CA THR A 10 10.42 -10.39 -11.62
C THR A 10 9.37 -9.34 -11.99
N ARG A 11 8.10 -9.61 -11.67
CA ARG A 11 7.07 -8.56 -11.65
C ARG A 11 7.60 -7.47 -10.73
N PRO A 12 7.61 -6.19 -11.14
CA PRO A 12 7.91 -5.12 -10.21
C PRO A 12 6.87 -5.25 -9.10
N GLN A 13 7.31 -5.65 -7.90
CA GLN A 13 6.48 -5.49 -6.72
C GLN A 13 6.25 -3.98 -6.63
N ARG A 14 5.08 -3.50 -7.06
CA ARG A 14 4.55 -2.24 -6.57
C ARG A 14 4.61 -2.40 -5.06
N LYS A 15 5.61 -1.78 -4.42
CA LYS A 15 5.74 -1.77 -2.97
C LYS A 15 4.54 -1.00 -2.45
N THR A 16 3.42 -1.67 -2.28
CA THR A 16 2.30 -1.17 -1.49
C THR A 16 2.84 -1.09 -0.07
N ARG A 17 3.32 0.09 0.33
CA ARG A 17 3.68 0.35 1.73
C ARG A 17 2.39 0.25 2.50
N SER A 18 2.42 -0.40 3.66
CA SER A 18 1.33 -0.30 4.60
C SER A 18 1.87 0.35 5.86
N THR A 19 1.17 1.36 6.36
CA THR A 19 1.47 1.99 7.64
C THR A 19 0.33 1.73 8.62
N GLN A 20 0.60 1.77 9.91
CA GLN A 20 -0.45 1.72 10.93
C GLN A 20 -0.66 3.13 11.46
N GLY A 21 -1.91 3.55 11.54
CA GLY A 21 -2.26 4.89 12.00
C GLY A 21 -3.67 4.92 12.54
N ARG A 22 -4.03 6.03 13.19
CA ARG A 22 -5.40 6.25 13.64
C ARG A 22 -6.20 6.87 12.49
N CYS A 23 -7.30 6.23 12.12
CA CYS A 23 -8.19 6.76 11.08
C CYS A 23 -8.97 7.96 11.61
N PRO A 24 -8.89 9.16 10.99
CA PRO A 24 -9.63 10.33 11.47
C PRO A 24 -11.15 10.18 11.32
N LYS A 25 -11.61 9.33 10.40
CA LYS A 25 -13.03 9.04 10.18
C LYS A 25 -13.59 7.96 11.12
N CYS A 26 -12.75 7.01 11.49
CA CYS A 26 -13.11 5.81 12.23
C CYS A 26 -12.73 5.89 13.71
N SER A 27 -11.81 6.80 14.07
CA SER A 27 -11.11 6.93 15.35
C SER A 27 -10.39 5.67 15.87
N THR A 28 -10.35 4.61 15.06
CA THR A 28 -9.69 3.33 15.36
C THR A 28 -8.30 3.26 14.74
N ILE A 29 -7.41 2.51 15.38
CA ILE A 29 -6.11 2.16 14.83
C ILE A 29 -6.31 1.12 13.73
N VAL A 30 -5.92 1.47 12.52
CA VAL A 30 -6.11 0.66 11.32
C VAL A 30 -4.85 0.66 10.48
N LYS A 31 -4.75 -0.32 9.58
CA LYS A 31 -3.73 -0.28 8.53
C LYS A 31 -4.18 0.68 7.44
N PHE A 32 -3.24 1.47 6.95
CA PHE A 32 -3.38 2.28 5.76
C PHE A 32 -2.55 1.67 4.65
N LEU A 33 -3.18 1.41 3.52
CA LEU A 33 -2.51 1.01 2.29
C LEU A 33 -2.03 2.27 1.60
N VAL A 34 -0.71 2.44 1.54
CA VAL A 34 -0.06 3.53 0.84
C VAL A 34 0.18 3.10 -0.60
N THR A 35 -0.49 3.80 -1.51
CA THR A 35 -0.40 3.56 -2.96
C THR A 35 -0.02 4.85 -3.66
N GLY A 36 0.96 4.80 -4.56
CA GLY A 36 1.40 5.95 -5.33
C GLY A 36 2.92 6.06 -5.41
N PRO A 37 3.44 6.92 -6.31
CA PRO A 37 4.85 7.29 -6.29
C PRO A 37 5.16 8.16 -5.06
N VAL A 38 6.42 8.18 -4.65
CA VAL A 38 6.92 9.00 -3.53
C VAL A 38 6.54 10.48 -3.78
N GLY A 39 5.88 11.11 -2.81
CA GLY A 39 5.38 12.49 -2.92
C GLY A 39 3.96 12.63 -3.49
N LYS A 40 3.34 11.55 -3.99
CA LYS A 40 1.90 11.47 -4.33
C LYS A 40 1.30 10.19 -3.75
N GLU A 41 1.66 9.90 -2.52
CA GLU A 41 1.19 8.74 -1.77
C GLU A 41 -0.27 8.95 -1.36
N ILE A 42 -1.10 7.94 -1.61
CA ILE A 42 -2.50 7.88 -1.20
C ILE A 42 -2.61 6.86 -0.08
N TYR A 43 -3.02 7.31 1.10
CA TYR A 43 -3.25 6.48 2.27
C TYR A 43 -4.70 6.02 2.28
N GLU A 44 -4.94 4.75 1.99
CA GLU A 44 -6.26 4.15 2.03
C GLU A 44 -6.45 3.42 3.36
N CYS A 45 -7.38 3.88 4.17
CA CYS A 45 -7.76 3.21 5.41
C CYS A 45 -8.42 1.86 5.13
N THR A 46 -7.88 0.75 5.65
CA THR A 46 -8.48 -0.59 5.44
C THR A 46 -9.79 -0.79 6.21
N GLY A 47 -10.09 0.05 7.20
CA GLY A 47 -11.30 -0.06 8.02
C GLY A 47 -12.53 0.56 7.36
N CYS A 48 -12.40 1.78 6.83
CA CYS A 48 -13.51 2.53 6.23
C CYS A 48 -13.34 2.82 4.73
N MET A 49 -12.27 2.29 4.12
CA MET A 49 -11.90 2.48 2.71
C MET A 49 -11.77 3.95 2.27
N THR A 50 -11.60 4.87 3.23
CA THR A 50 -11.41 6.29 2.93
C THR A 50 -9.96 6.54 2.53
N LYS A 51 -9.78 7.31 1.47
CA LYS A 51 -8.48 7.67 0.89
C LYS A 51 -8.08 9.06 1.34
N PHE A 52 -6.86 9.20 1.82
CA PHE A 52 -6.27 10.46 2.26
C PHE A 52 -5.03 10.74 1.42
N PRO A 53 -4.93 11.90 0.74
CA PRO A 53 -3.70 12.32 0.10
C PRO A 53 -2.64 12.69 1.16
N ILE A 54 -1.35 12.50 0.85
CA ILE A 54 -0.24 12.84 1.75
C ILE A 54 -0.11 14.35 2.04
N ASP A 55 -0.82 15.21 1.30
CA ASP A 55 -0.68 16.67 1.37
C ASP A 55 -1.26 17.30 2.65
N GLU A 56 -2.08 16.56 3.42
CA GLU A 56 -2.81 17.08 4.58
C GLU A 56 -2.61 16.28 5.88
N LEU A 57 -1.45 15.61 6.07
CA LEU A 57 -1.15 14.95 7.36
C LEU A 57 -0.21 15.76 8.26
#